data_AF-A0A7W5UYR5-F1
#
_entry.id   AF-A0A7W5UYR5-F1
#
_cell.length_a   1.000
_cell.length_b   1.000
_cell.length_c   1.000
_cell.angle_alpha   90.00
_cell.angle_beta   90.00
_cell.angle_gamma   90.00
#
_symmetry.space_group_name_H-M   'P 1'
#
loop_
_entity.id
_entity.type
_entity.pdbx_description
1 polymer ?
#
loop_
_entity_poly.entity_id
_entity_poly.type
_entity_poly.pdbx_seq_one_letter_code
_entity_poly.pdbx_strand_id
1 'polypeptide(L)'
;MLAAFVTPFIRIGGVVEPHEVNGQPGAIFRDRDGKVVNTLALDILDGQIQTIRAVINPDKLGHLGPVADAWAIVRETNQARRPEH
;
A
#
# COMPACT_ATOMS: atom_id res chain seq x y z
N MET A 1 -6.44 5.74 -10.80
CA MET A 1 -6.97 6.00 -9.45
C MET A 1 -6.07 5.46 -8.32
N LEU A 2 -5.34 4.36 -8.50
CA LEU A 2 -4.34 3.87 -7.53
C LEU A 2 -3.05 4.72 -7.49
N ALA A 3 -2.54 5.12 -8.66
CA ALA A 3 -1.35 5.98 -8.78
C ALA A 3 -1.48 7.33 -8.05
N ALA A 4 -2.71 7.86 -7.96
CA ALA A 4 -2.99 9.11 -7.25
C ALA A 4 -2.84 9.02 -5.72
N PHE A 5 -2.76 7.79 -5.17
CA PHE A 5 -2.50 7.53 -3.75
C PHE A 5 -1.02 7.31 -3.46
N VAL A 6 -0.24 6.80 -4.42
CA VAL A 6 1.18 6.46 -4.21
C VAL A 6 2.02 7.71 -3.95
N THR A 7 1.93 8.74 -4.79
CA THR A 7 2.69 9.98 -4.60
C THR A 7 2.48 10.65 -3.23
N PRO A 8 1.26 10.94 -2.78
CA PRO A 8 1.04 11.53 -1.45
C PRO A 8 1.41 10.59 -0.31
N PHE A 9 1.27 9.27 -0.48
CA PHE A 9 1.72 8.29 0.50
C PHE A 9 3.25 8.34 0.67
N ILE A 10 4.00 8.46 -0.43
CA ILE A 10 5.45 8.64 -0.39
C ILE A 10 5.83 9.97 0.29
N ARG A 11 5.07 11.05 0.04
CA ARG A 11 5.32 12.36 0.68
C ARG A 11 5.22 12.33 2.20
N ILE A 12 4.37 11.47 2.77
CA ILE A 12 4.25 11.30 4.23
C ILE A 12 5.27 10.29 4.79
N GLY A 13 6.26 9.90 3.99
CA GLY A 13 7.32 8.96 4.36
C GLY A 13 7.00 7.49 4.09
N GLY A 14 5.91 7.19 3.38
CA GLY A 14 5.55 5.83 3.01
C GLY A 14 6.48 5.23 1.93
N VAL A 15 6.71 3.93 2.00
CA VAL A 15 7.52 3.18 1.04
C VAL A 15 6.66 2.11 0.37
N VAL A 16 6.80 1.97 -0.95
CA VAL A 16 6.15 0.91 -1.73
C VAL A 16 7.24 -0.03 -2.25
N GLU A 17 7.29 -1.23 -1.70
CA GLU A 17 8.30 -2.24 -2.02
C GLU A 17 7.71 -3.28 -2.96
N PRO A 18 8.24 -3.46 -4.19
CA PRO A 18 7.85 -4.58 -5.04
C PRO A 18 8.06 -5.91 -4.32
N HIS A 19 7.04 -6.76 -4.31
CA HIS A 19 7.09 -8.04 -3.62
C HIS A 19 6.14 -9.04 -4.27
N GLU A 20 6.52 -10.32 -4.32
CA GLU A 20 5.58 -11.37 -4.72
C GLU A 20 4.57 -11.61 -3.60
N VAL A 21 3.29 -11.46 -3.90
CA VAL A 21 2.20 -11.68 -2.94
C VAL A 21 1.40 -12.86 -3.42
N ASN A 22 1.45 -13.97 -2.68
CA ASN A 22 0.82 -15.25 -3.06
C ASN A 22 1.24 -15.74 -4.46
N GLY A 23 2.51 -15.54 -4.85
CA GLY A 23 3.03 -15.93 -6.16
C GLY A 23 2.57 -15.04 -7.33
N GLN A 24 1.92 -13.91 -7.04
CA GLN A 24 1.54 -12.91 -8.03
C GLN A 24 2.44 -11.66 -7.89
N PRO A 25 2.71 -10.92 -8.98
CA PRO A 25 3.36 -9.62 -8.90
C PRO A 25 2.59 -8.69 -7.96
N GLY A 26 3.30 -7.96 -7.09
CA GLY A 26 2.66 -7.18 -6.06
C GLY A 26 3.58 -6.17 -5.38
N ALA A 27 3.11 -5.63 -4.27
CA ALA A 27 3.88 -4.74 -3.43
C ALA A 27 3.47 -4.82 -1.95
N ILE A 28 4.41 -4.50 -1.07
CA ILE A 28 4.16 -4.21 0.34
C ILE A 28 4.26 -2.70 0.55
N PHE A 29 3.27 -2.13 1.24
CA PHE A 29 3.28 -0.73 1.62
C PHE A 29 3.71 -0.61 3.07
N ARG A 30 4.72 0.21 3.35
CA ARG A 30 5.25 0.46 4.70
C ARG A 30 5.14 1.94 5.06
N ASP A 31 4.83 2.23 6.32
CA ASP A 31 4.85 3.59 6.83
C ASP A 31 6.29 4.09 7.08
N ARG A 32 6.42 5.33 7.56
CA ARG A 32 7.72 5.96 7.85
C ARG A 32 8.55 5.23 8.92
N ASP A 33 7.89 4.44 9.77
CA ASP A 33 8.53 3.64 10.82
C ASP A 33 8.84 2.21 10.32
N GLY A 34 8.58 1.92 9.04
CA GLY A 34 8.77 0.60 8.42
C GLY A 34 7.66 -0.41 8.72
N LYS A 35 6.57 0.00 9.39
CA LYS A 35 5.46 -0.88 9.74
C LYS A 35 4.60 -1.16 8.51
N VAL A 36 4.09 -2.39 8.42
CA VAL A 36 3.28 -2.84 7.29
C VAL A 36 1.91 -2.15 7.32
N VAL A 37 1.54 -1.49 6.23
CA VAL A 37 0.24 -0.82 6.05
C VAL A 37 -0.73 -1.73 5.30
N ASN A 38 -0.28 -2.30 4.18
CA ASN A 38 -1.04 -3.25 3.38
C ASN A 38 -0.12 -4.06 2.46
N THR A 39 -0.71 -5.06 1.80
CA THR A 39 -0.14 -5.65 0.59
C THR A 39 -1.07 -5.46 -0.59
N LEU A 40 -0.49 -5.48 -1.79
CA LEU A 40 -1.20 -5.42 -3.06
C LEU A 40 -0.70 -6.54 -3.97
N ALA A 41 -1.60 -7.23 -4.64
CA ALA A 41 -1.31 -8.21 -5.69
C ALA A 41 -2.02 -7.80 -6.98
N LEU A 42 -1.33 -7.98 -8.10
CA LEU A 42 -1.81 -7.71 -9.45
C LEU A 42 -2.04 -9.02 -10.19
N ASP A 43 -3.26 -9.22 -10.66
CA ASP A 43 -3.58 -10.29 -11.60
C ASP A 43 -3.44 -9.73 -13.02
N ILE A 44 -2.53 -10.32 -13.80
CA ILE A 44 -2.16 -9.85 -15.12
C ILE A 44 -2.41 -10.97 -16.12
N LEU A 45 -3.24 -10.70 -17.12
CA LEU A 45 -3.47 -11.57 -18.26
C LEU A 45 -3.22 -10.78 -19.53
N ASP A 46 -2.45 -11.34 -20.46
CA ASP A 46 -2.09 -10.73 -21.75
C ASP A 46 -1.50 -9.31 -21.62
N GLY A 47 -0.69 -9.10 -20.59
CA GLY A 47 -0.02 -7.82 -20.32
C GLY A 47 -0.94 -6.73 -19.74
N GLN A 48 -2.19 -7.05 -19.42
CA GLN A 48 -3.15 -6.13 -18.81
C GLN A 48 -3.50 -6.55 -17.38
N ILE A 49 -3.56 -5.57 -16.47
CA ILE A 49 -4.04 -5.79 -15.10
C ILE A 49 -5.55 -6.02 -15.16
N GLN A 50 -6.00 -7.22 -14.82
CA GLN A 50 -7.42 -7.56 -14.73
C GLN A 50 -7.98 -7.33 -13.34
N THR A 51 -7.20 -7.64 -12.30
CA THR A 51 -7.63 -7.51 -10.90
C THR A 51 -6.53 -6.93 -10.04
N ILE A 52 -6.91 -6.06 -9.11
CA ILE A 52 -6.05 -5.59 -8.03
C ILE A 52 -6.63 -6.13 -6.72
N ARG A 53 -5.83 -6.87 -5.95
CA ARG A 53 -6.21 -7.40 -4.64
C ARG A 53 -5.40 -6.70 -3.57
N ALA A 54 -6.04 -6.23 -2.51
CA ALA A 54 -5.36 -5.61 -1.37
C ALA A 54 -5.69 -6.36 -0.07
N VAL A 55 -4.71 -6.53 0.80
CA VAL A 55 -4.89 -7.10 2.14
C VAL A 55 -4.47 -6.06 3.17
N ILE A 56 -5.42 -5.66 4.02
CA ILE A 56 -5.22 -4.68 5.11
C ILE A 56 -5.47 -5.28 6.50
N ASN A 57 -5.87 -6.54 6.58
CA ASN A 57 -6.20 -7.17 7.86
C ASN A 57 -4.91 -7.34 8.69
N PRO A 58 -4.79 -6.71 9.88
CA PRO A 58 -3.58 -6.76 10.69
C PRO A 58 -3.19 -8.18 11.11
N ASP A 59 -4.15 -9.06 11.34
CA ASP A 59 -3.89 -10.46 11.71
C ASP A 59 -3.20 -11.21 10.56
N LYS A 60 -3.56 -10.88 9.32
CA LYS A 60 -2.91 -11.43 8.12
C LYS A 60 -1.56 -10.81 7.83
N LEU A 61 -1.33 -9.57 8.27
CA LEU A 61 -0.10 -8.82 7.99
C LEU A 61 0.96 -9.01 9.08
N GLY A 62 0.58 -9.43 10.28
CA GLY A 62 1.49 -9.54 11.43
C GLY A 62 2.70 -10.46 11.19
N HIS A 63 2.58 -11.45 10.29
CA HIS A 63 3.71 -12.31 9.93
C HIS A 63 4.76 -11.61 9.05
N LEU A 64 4.45 -10.45 8.47
CA LEU A 64 5.36 -9.63 7.66
C LEU A 64 6.11 -8.57 8.51
N GLY A 65 5.82 -8.53 9.81
CA GLY A 65 6.38 -7.60 10.78
C GLY A 65 5.32 -6.76 11.51
N PRO A 66 5.75 -5.74 12.28
CA PRO A 66 4.83 -4.82 12.95
C PRO A 66 3.88 -4.14 11.96
N VAL A 67 2.60 -4.03 12.32
CA VAL A 67 1.54 -3.48 11.46
C VAL A 67 1.16 -2.07 11.92
N ALA A 68 0.96 -1.16 10.98
CA ALA A 68 0.56 0.23 11.22
C ALA A 68 -0.95 0.37 11.49
N ASP A 69 -1.37 1.51 12.04
CA ASP A 69 -2.78 1.93 11.97
C ASP A 69 -3.09 2.41 10.54
N ALA A 70 -3.57 1.48 9.70
CA ALA A 70 -3.91 1.77 8.32
C ALA A 70 -4.90 2.95 8.16
N TRP A 71 -5.81 3.17 9.11
CA TRP A 71 -6.77 4.28 9.02
C TRP A 71 -6.11 5.62 9.29
N ALA A 72 -5.18 5.69 10.24
CA ALA A 72 -4.38 6.89 10.47
C ALA A 72 -3.57 7.26 9.21
N ILE A 73 -2.92 6.27 8.59
CA ILE A 73 -2.14 6.47 7.36
C ILE A 73 -3.02 6.94 6.19
N VAL A 74 -4.21 6.36 6.01
CA VAL A 74 -5.15 6.79 4.96
C VAL A 74 -5.59 8.24 5.18
N ARG A 75 -5.87 8.66 6.42
CA ARG A 75 -6.24 10.04 6.74
C ARG A 75 -5.11 11.01 6.42
N GLU A 76 -3.89 10.70 6.88
CA GLU A 76 -2.71 11.53 6.65
C GLU A 76 -2.40 11.64 5.15
N THR A 77 -2.46 10.52 4.42
CA THR A 77 -2.27 10.50 2.96
C THR A 77 -3.31 11.37 2.25
N ASN A 78 -4.58 11.32 2.67
CA ASN A 78 -5.63 12.14 2.08
C ASN A 78 -5.48 13.63 2.41
N GLN A 79 -4.92 13.99 3.58
CA GLN A 79 -4.56 15.37 3.89
C GLN A 79 -3.43 15.86 2.99
N ALA A 80 -2.38 15.05 2.80
CA ALA A 80 -1.26 15.35 1.90
C ALA A 80 -1.66 15.43 0.41
N ARG A 81 -2.86 14.95 0.05
CA ARG A 81 -3.44 15.07 -1.29
C ARG A 81 -4.18 16.38 -1.53
N ARG A 82 -4.67 17.04 -0.48
CA ARG A 82 -5.41 18.29 -0.65
C ARG A 82 -4.43 19.38 -1.10
N PRO A 83 -4.78 20.19 -2.11
CA PRO A 83 -3.97 21.35 -2.45
C PRO A 83 -3.92 22.29 -1.24
N GLU A 84 -2.73 22.78 -0.89
CA GLU A 84 -2.60 23.92 0.01
C GLU A 84 -3.32 25.08 -0.67
N HIS A 85 -4.35 25.63 -0.02
CA HIS A 85 -5.09 26.79 -0.49
C HIS A 85 -4.27 28.06 -0.29
#